data_AF-K3ZD02-F1
#
_entry.id   AF-K3ZD02-F1
#
_cell.length_a   1.000
_cell.length_b   1.000
_cell.length_c   1.000
_cell.angle_alpha   90.00
_cell.angle_beta   90.00
_cell.angle_gamma   90.00
#
_symmetry.space_group_name_H-M   'P 1'
#
loop_
_entity.id
_entity.type
_entity.pdbx_description
1 polymer ?
#
loop_
_entity_poly.entity_id
_entity_poly.type
_entity_poly.pdbx_seq_one_letter_code
_entity_poly.pdbx_strand_id
1 'polypeptide(L)'
;MDIATLRLIIDAVLAIEKASDNVEQNGKDCESIKGRAEKVLKNLSRVESNKQLMEDSVVSSAVVELGKILDEAQELVKKCQVKRNIICVYWTAGKLSRKLSRMNQSISDRNSDLMHAIMCAIMCSPTQRGHHPPVPE
;
A
#
# COMPACT_ATOMS: atom_id res chain seq x y z
N MET A 1 0.13 9.27 12.96
CA MET A 1 -1.22 8.74 12.63
C MET A 1 -1.60 7.76 13.73
N ASP A 2 -2.86 7.59 14.10
CA ASP A 2 -3.23 6.59 15.12
C ASP A 2 -3.30 5.15 14.55
N ILE A 3 -3.26 4.17 15.46
CA ILE A 3 -3.32 2.74 15.15
C ILE A 3 -4.62 2.33 14.45
N ALA A 4 -5.75 2.98 14.76
CA ALA A 4 -7.03 2.61 14.16
C ALA A 4 -7.05 2.98 12.68
N THR A 5 -6.52 4.15 12.33
CA THR A 5 -6.37 4.61 10.95
C THR A 5 -5.44 3.68 10.17
N LEU A 6 -4.32 3.25 10.75
CA LEU A 6 -3.41 2.29 10.11
C LEU A 6 -4.11 0.96 9.81
N ARG A 7 -4.91 0.45 10.76
CA ARG A 7 -5.64 -0.81 10.59
C ARG A 7 -6.70 -0.73 9.50
N LEU A 8 -7.42 0.39 9.38
CA LEU A 8 -8.35 0.59 8.26
C LEU A 8 -7.64 0.52 6.90
N ILE A 9 -6.42 1.07 6.81
CA ILE A 9 -5.63 1.00 5.58
C ILE A 9 -5.15 -0.44 5.32
N ILE A 10 -4.73 -1.16 6.35
CA ILE A 10 -4.38 -2.59 6.24
C ILE A 10 -5.60 -3.41 5.76
N ASP A 11 -6.78 -3.16 6.30
CA ASP A 11 -8.02 -3.83 5.89
C ASP A 11 -8.36 -3.56 4.43
N ALA A 12 -8.12 -2.34 3.93
CA ALA A 12 -8.29 -2.01 2.51
C ALA A 12 -7.34 -2.84 1.61
N VAL A 13 -6.08 -3.03 2.02
CA VAL A 13 -5.11 -3.88 1.30
C VAL A 13 -5.59 -5.33 1.26
N LEU A 14 -6.01 -5.89 2.40
CA LEU A 14 -6.52 -7.26 2.48
C LEU A 14 -7.79 -7.44 1.63
N ALA A 15 -8.65 -6.43 1.58
CA ALA A 15 -9.84 -6.45 0.75
C ALA A 15 -9.52 -6.47 -0.76
N ILE A 16 -8.43 -5.80 -1.19
CA ILE A 16 -7.91 -5.88 -2.56
C ILE A 16 -7.45 -7.30 -2.87
N GLU A 17 -6.64 -7.91 -2.00
CA GLU A 17 -6.14 -9.28 -2.20
C GLU A 17 -7.29 -10.26 -2.36
N LYS A 18 -8.27 -10.22 -1.44
CA LYS A 18 -9.46 -11.06 -1.49
C LYS A 18 -10.30 -10.80 -2.75
N ALA A 19 -10.42 -9.55 -3.17
CA ALA A 19 -11.18 -9.23 -4.38
C ALA A 19 -10.49 -9.77 -5.65
N SER A 20 -9.16 -9.67 -5.70
CA SER A 20 -8.33 -10.17 -6.81
C SER A 20 -8.39 -11.70 -6.97
N ASP A 21 -8.63 -12.45 -5.89
CA ASP A 21 -8.77 -13.91 -5.95
C ASP A 21 -10.08 -14.38 -6.61
N ASN A 22 -11.07 -13.49 -6.74
CA ASN A 22 -12.42 -13.82 -7.19
C ASN A 22 -12.82 -13.05 -8.46
N VAL A 23 -11.87 -12.88 -9.40
CA VAL A 23 -12.08 -12.09 -10.63
C VAL A 23 -12.56 -12.93 -11.81
N GLU A 24 -13.49 -12.38 -12.59
CA GLU A 24 -14.06 -12.99 -13.79
C GLU A 24 -13.42 -12.45 -15.09
N GLN A 25 -12.71 -11.31 -15.00
CA GLN A 25 -12.03 -10.67 -16.12
C GLN A 25 -10.74 -9.98 -15.67
N ASN A 26 -9.86 -9.66 -16.63
CA ASN A 26 -8.59 -8.95 -16.38
C ASN A 26 -7.69 -9.63 -15.33
N GLY A 27 -7.72 -10.96 -15.25
CA GLY A 27 -7.00 -11.75 -14.23
C GLY A 27 -5.54 -11.34 -14.04
N LYS A 28 -4.75 -11.23 -15.12
CA LYS A 28 -3.33 -10.82 -15.04
C LYS A 28 -3.11 -9.42 -14.48
N ASP A 29 -3.99 -8.47 -14.81
CA ASP A 29 -3.90 -7.10 -14.31
C ASP A 29 -4.25 -7.06 -12.81
N CYS A 30 -5.33 -7.76 -12.44
CA CYS A 30 -5.82 -7.85 -11.06
C CYS A 30 -4.85 -8.69 -10.16
N GLU A 31 -4.13 -9.67 -10.71
CA GLU A 31 -3.03 -10.41 -10.08
C GLU A 31 -1.79 -9.54 -9.85
N SER A 32 -1.42 -8.69 -10.82
CA SER A 32 -0.31 -7.74 -10.62
C SER A 32 -0.60 -6.75 -9.48
N ILE A 33 -1.84 -6.26 -9.39
CA ILE A 33 -2.27 -5.40 -8.27
C ILE A 33 -2.19 -6.17 -6.95
N LYS A 34 -2.63 -7.42 -6.90
CA LYS A 34 -2.50 -8.28 -5.70
C LYS A 34 -1.04 -8.36 -5.24
N GLY A 35 -0.11 -8.67 -6.15
CA GLY A 35 1.31 -8.74 -5.80
C GLY A 35 1.91 -7.41 -5.33
N ARG A 36 1.32 -6.25 -5.70
CA ARG A 36 1.70 -4.95 -5.14
C ARG A 36 1.05 -4.71 -3.77
N ALA A 37 -0.21 -5.10 -3.59
CA ALA A 37 -0.92 -5.04 -2.32
C ALA A 37 -0.18 -5.84 -1.23
N GLU A 38 0.29 -7.05 -1.53
CA GLU A 38 1.08 -7.87 -0.59
C GLU A 38 2.38 -7.19 -0.14
N LYS A 39 3.03 -6.43 -1.03
CA LYS A 39 4.24 -5.66 -0.70
C LYS A 39 3.91 -4.46 0.17
N VAL A 40 2.81 -3.78 -0.12
CA VAL A 40 2.28 -2.68 0.71
C VAL A 40 1.97 -3.20 2.10
N LEU A 41 1.29 -4.34 2.22
CA LEU A 41 0.94 -4.96 3.50
C LEU A 41 2.17 -5.16 4.37
N LYS A 42 3.24 -5.75 3.81
CA LYS A 42 4.52 -5.96 4.52
C LYS A 42 5.11 -4.64 5.04
N ASN A 43 5.04 -3.57 4.25
CA ASN A 43 5.53 -2.26 4.65
C ASN A 43 4.66 -1.63 5.75
N LEU A 44 3.33 -1.76 5.65
CA LEU A 44 2.41 -1.29 6.69
C LEU A 44 2.59 -2.05 8.00
N SER A 45 2.80 -3.37 7.97
CA SER A 45 3.13 -4.17 9.16
C SER A 45 4.46 -3.72 9.81
N ARG A 46 5.44 -3.28 9.01
CA ARG A 46 6.68 -2.70 9.53
C ARG A 46 6.42 -1.36 10.26
N VAL A 47 5.51 -0.54 9.74
CA VAL A 47 5.07 0.70 10.41
C VAL A 47 4.29 0.37 11.70
N GLU A 48 3.38 -0.61 11.65
CA GLU A 48 2.57 -1.02 12.81
C GLU A 48 3.42 -1.51 13.97
N SER A 49 4.45 -2.31 13.68
CA SER A 49 5.36 -2.89 14.67
C SER A 49 6.42 -1.93 15.21
N ASN A 50 6.56 -0.73 14.62
CA ASN A 50 7.56 0.25 15.01
C ASN A 50 6.90 1.56 15.44
N LYS A 51 6.83 1.78 16.77
CA LYS A 51 6.26 2.98 17.37
C LYS A 51 6.87 4.28 16.82
N GLN A 52 8.18 4.31 16.57
CA GLN A 52 8.85 5.49 16.03
C GLN A 52 8.37 5.82 14.61
N LEU A 53 8.19 4.81 13.75
CA LEU A 53 7.64 5.02 12.40
C LEU A 53 6.16 5.46 12.45
N MET A 54 5.40 4.96 13.41
CA MET A 54 4.00 5.35 13.61
C MET A 54 3.85 6.80 14.09
N GLU A 55 4.80 7.28 14.90
CA GLU A 55 4.84 8.65 15.41
C GLU A 55 5.49 9.64 14.43
N ASP A 56 6.27 9.16 13.45
CA ASP A 56 6.88 10.00 12.42
C ASP A 56 5.82 10.61 11.49
N SER A 57 5.86 11.94 11.35
CA SER A 57 4.87 12.70 10.59
C SER A 57 4.96 12.48 9.08
N VAL A 58 6.16 12.26 8.53
CA VAL A 58 6.37 12.04 7.10
C VAL A 58 5.90 10.64 6.72
N VAL A 59 6.25 9.64 7.54
CA VAL A 59 5.76 8.27 7.38
C VAL A 59 4.23 8.24 7.51
N SER A 60 3.68 8.90 8.53
CA SER A 60 2.22 9.00 8.72
C SER A 60 1.52 9.59 7.50
N SER A 61 2.05 10.68 6.94
CA SER A 61 1.48 11.31 5.74
C SER A 61 1.52 10.37 4.55
N ALA A 62 2.65 9.71 4.30
CA ALA A 62 2.80 8.77 3.20
C ALA A 62 1.84 7.57 3.31
N VAL A 63 1.61 7.05 4.53
CA VAL A 63 0.63 5.97 4.75
C VAL A 63 -0.80 6.43 4.45
N VAL A 64 -1.18 7.64 4.88
CA VAL A 64 -2.53 8.17 4.59
C VAL A 64 -2.75 8.39 3.09
N GLU A 65 -1.74 8.89 2.36
CA GLU A 65 -1.82 9.05 0.91
C GLU A 65 -1.91 7.70 0.19
N LEU A 66 -1.19 6.68 0.69
CA LEU A 66 -1.30 5.31 0.22
C LEU A 66 -2.72 4.75 0.47
N GLY A 67 -3.33 5.03 1.63
CA GLY A 67 -4.71 4.64 1.93
C GLY A 67 -5.72 5.11 0.89
N LYS A 68 -5.64 6.38 0.47
CA LYS A 68 -6.56 6.96 -0.53
C LYS A 68 -6.56 6.20 -1.85
N ILE A 69 -5.37 5.79 -2.32
CA ILE A 69 -5.28 5.06 -3.59
C ILE A 69 -5.69 3.58 -3.45
N LEU A 70 -5.57 3.00 -2.25
CA LEU A 70 -5.99 1.63 -1.99
C LEU A 70 -7.52 1.50 -2.04
N ASP A 71 -8.25 2.50 -1.53
CA ASP A 71 -9.72 2.53 -1.66
C ASP A 71 -10.15 2.56 -3.14
N GLU A 72 -9.49 3.39 -3.96
CA GLU A 72 -9.75 3.43 -5.41
C GLU A 72 -9.37 2.12 -6.11
N ALA A 73 -8.27 1.49 -5.70
CA ALA A 73 -7.83 0.21 -6.21
C ALA A 73 -8.84 -0.90 -5.90
N GLN A 74 -9.38 -0.93 -4.67
CA GLN A 74 -10.40 -1.89 -4.25
C GLN A 74 -11.64 -1.80 -5.16
N GLU A 75 -12.13 -0.59 -5.42
CA GLU A 75 -13.29 -0.38 -6.31
C GLU A 75 -13.01 -0.73 -7.77
N LEU A 76 -11.77 -0.60 -8.23
CA LEU A 76 -11.36 -1.06 -9.56
C LEU A 76 -11.28 -2.59 -9.65
N VAL A 77 -10.72 -3.25 -8.63
CA VAL A 77 -10.63 -4.72 -8.59
C VAL A 77 -12.01 -5.36 -8.46
N LYS A 78 -12.94 -4.78 -7.69
CA LYS A 78 -14.35 -5.24 -7.66
C LYS A 78 -15.00 -5.24 -9.04
N LYS A 79 -14.60 -4.34 -9.94
CA LYS A 79 -15.11 -4.35 -11.34
C LYS A 79 -14.57 -5.52 -12.16
N CYS A 80 -13.41 -6.10 -11.79
CA CYS A 80 -12.92 -7.36 -12.36
C CYS A 80 -13.84 -8.56 -12.00
N GLN A 81 -14.67 -8.47 -10.95
CA GLN A 81 -15.53 -9.56 -10.48
C GLN A 81 -16.88 -9.65 -11.21
N VAL A 82 -17.26 -8.60 -11.97
CA VAL A 82 -18.56 -8.56 -12.65
C VAL A 82 -18.52 -9.37 -13.94
N LYS A 83 -19.33 -10.44 -13.99
CA LYS A 83 -19.57 -11.24 -15.19
C LYS A 83 -20.37 -10.44 -16.23
N ARG A 84 -19.91 -10.37 -17.48
CA ARG A 84 -20.55 -9.64 -18.58
C ARG A 84 -20.70 -10.50 -19.84
N ASN A 85 -21.62 -10.12 -20.73
CA ASN A 85 -21.77 -10.75 -22.06
C ASN A 85 -20.51 -10.55 -22.92
N ILE A 86 -20.10 -11.59 -23.68
CA ILE A 86 -18.80 -11.72 -24.38
C ILE A 86 -18.41 -10.48 -25.22
N ILE A 87 -19.34 -9.89 -25.97
CA ILE A 87 -19.06 -8.71 -26.82
C ILE A 87 -18.79 -7.45 -25.98
N CYS A 88 -19.51 -7.29 -24.87
CA CYS A 88 -19.24 -6.21 -23.91
C CYS A 88 -17.93 -6.43 -23.14
N VAL A 89 -17.54 -7.70 -22.91
CA VAL A 89 -16.32 -8.06 -22.18
C VAL A 89 -15.09 -7.50 -22.87
N TYR A 90 -14.88 -7.71 -24.17
CA TYR A 90 -13.62 -7.28 -24.80
C TYR A 90 -13.40 -5.75 -24.79
N TRP A 91 -14.42 -4.96 -25.14
CA TRP A 91 -14.27 -3.49 -25.17
C TRP A 91 -14.14 -2.89 -23.77
N THR A 92 -14.93 -3.39 -22.81
CA THR A 92 -14.83 -2.91 -21.42
C THR A 92 -13.59 -3.43 -20.70
N ALA A 93 -13.13 -4.65 -21.00
CA ALA A 93 -11.89 -5.22 -20.46
C ALA A 93 -10.66 -4.45 -20.91
N GLY A 94 -10.62 -3.96 -22.16
CA GLY A 94 -9.52 -3.10 -22.62
C GLY A 94 -9.46 -1.75 -21.90
N LYS A 95 -10.62 -1.09 -21.70
CA LYS A 95 -10.69 0.16 -20.92
C LYS A 95 -10.37 -0.07 -19.44
N LEU A 96 -10.82 -1.18 -18.87
CA LEU A 96 -10.56 -1.58 -17.50
C LEU A 96 -9.08 -1.92 -17.29
N SER A 97 -8.47 -2.67 -18.21
CA SER A 97 -7.02 -3.00 -18.20
C SER A 97 -6.17 -1.74 -18.10
N ARG A 98 -6.45 -0.71 -18.91
CA ARG A 98 -5.74 0.59 -18.82
C ARG A 98 -5.91 1.28 -17.46
N LYS A 99 -7.08 1.16 -16.82
CA LYS A 99 -7.31 1.72 -15.48
C LYS A 99 -6.54 0.93 -14.43
N LEU A 100 -6.58 -0.41 -14.49
CA LEU A 100 -5.84 -1.30 -13.59
C LEU A 100 -4.33 -1.09 -13.71
N SER A 101 -3.80 -0.97 -14.94
CA SER A 101 -2.39 -0.68 -15.19
C SER A 101 -1.95 0.65 -14.56
N ARG A 102 -2.73 1.72 -14.73
CA ARG A 102 -2.44 3.01 -14.07
C ARG A 102 -2.51 2.89 -12.55
N MET A 103 -3.52 2.19 -12.04
CA MET A 103 -3.66 1.98 -10.60
C MET A 103 -2.49 1.18 -10.03
N ASN A 104 -2.05 0.15 -10.72
CA ASN A 104 -0.88 -0.65 -10.36
C ASN A 104 0.39 0.20 -10.28
N GLN A 105 0.56 1.14 -11.21
CA GLN A 105 1.65 2.11 -11.15
C GLN A 105 1.51 3.07 -9.96
N SER A 106 0.31 3.63 -9.73
CA SER A 106 0.06 4.51 -8.59
C SER A 106 0.33 3.84 -7.24
N ILE A 107 -0.05 2.56 -7.08
CA ILE A 107 0.30 1.77 -5.88
C ILE A 107 1.81 1.63 -5.75
N SER A 108 2.51 1.33 -6.84
CA SER A 108 3.97 1.23 -6.83
C SER A 108 4.64 2.54 -6.43
N ASP A 109 4.17 3.66 -6.96
CA ASP A 109 4.74 4.99 -6.70
C ASP A 109 4.54 5.38 -5.23
N ARG A 110 3.30 5.29 -4.72
CA ARG A 110 3.01 5.62 -3.31
C ARG A 110 3.68 4.67 -2.32
N ASN A 111 3.81 3.39 -2.67
CA ASN A 111 4.59 2.46 -1.84
C ASN A 111 6.08 2.81 -1.84
N SER A 112 6.60 3.37 -2.95
CA SER A 112 7.97 3.86 -3.01
C SER A 112 8.13 5.13 -2.16
N ASP A 113 7.16 6.05 -2.18
CA ASP A 113 7.14 7.23 -1.31
C ASP A 113 7.15 6.83 0.17
N LEU A 114 6.33 5.85 0.56
CA LEU A 114 6.32 5.27 1.90
C LEU A 114 7.69 4.69 2.28
N MET A 115 8.31 3.92 1.39
CA MET A 115 9.63 3.34 1.66
C MET A 115 10.71 4.40 1.82
N HIS A 116 10.67 5.48 1.03
CA HIS A 116 11.56 6.62 1.20
C HIS A 116 11.34 7.30 2.55
N ALA A 117 10.08 7.54 2.94
CA ALA A 117 9.75 8.12 4.24
C ALA A 117 10.27 7.26 5.40
N ILE A 118 10.08 5.93 5.34
CA ILE A 118 10.59 4.99 6.34
C ILE A 118 12.12 5.05 6.40
N MET A 119 12.79 5.06 5.25
CA MET A 119 14.25 5.15 5.19
C MET A 119 14.76 6.45 5.81
N CYS A 120 14.14 7.59 5.48
CA CYS A 120 14.46 8.88 6.07
C CYS A 120 14.25 8.88 7.59
N ALA A 121 13.12 8.37 8.08
CA ALA A 121 12.85 8.31 9.51
C ALA A 121 13.94 7.50 10.26
N ILE A 122 14.37 6.36 9.71
CA ILE A 122 15.41 5.52 10.31
C ILE A 122 16.78 6.20 10.27
N MET A 123 17.17 6.77 9.12
CA MET A 123 18.50 7.36 8.94
C MET A 123 18.66 8.70 9.66
N CYS A 124 17.59 9.50 9.75
CA CYS A 124 17.57 10.77 10.46
C CYS A 124 17.28 10.62 11.96
N SER A 125 17.04 9.39 12.43
CA SER A 125 16.99 9.11 13.87
C SER A 125 18.37 9.41 14.46
N PRO A 126 18.50 10.35 15.42
CA PRO A 126 19.77 10.57 16.08
C PRO A 126 20.19 9.27 16.77
N THR A 127 21.28 8.66 16.29
CA THR A 127 22.05 7.67 17.02
C THR A 127 22.21 8.18 18.45
N GLN A 128 21.81 7.37 19.44
CA GLN A 128 21.94 7.63 20.87
C GLN A 128 23.14 8.54 21.20
N ARG A 129 22.85 9.81 21.56
CA ARG A 129 23.80 10.67 22.26
C ARG A 129 24.04 10.04 23.64
N GLY A 130 25.24 9.53 23.89
CA GLY A 130 25.74 9.27 25.26
C GLY A 130 26.31 7.87 25.51
N HIS A 131 27.54 7.64 25.05
CA HIS A 131 28.50 6.78 25.76
C HIS A 131 29.79 7.60 25.91
N HIS A 132 29.78 8.56 26.83
CA HIS A 132 31.03 9.03 27.44
C HIS A 132 31.32 8.08 28.61
N PRO A 133 32.51 7.45 28.68
CA PRO A 133 32.89 6.69 29.87
C PRO A 133 33.09 7.66 31.04
N PRO A 134 32.86 7.23 32.30
CA PRO A 134 33.08 8.07 33.46
C PRO A 134 34.57 8.41 33.58
N VAL A 135 34.87 9.68 33.84
CA VAL A 135 36.21 10.15 34.18
C VAL A 135 36.54 9.61 35.58
N PRO A 136 37.64 8.85 35.78
CA PRO A 136 38.07 8.45 37.11
C PRO A 136 38.57 9.68 37.89
N GLU A 137 38.15 9.79 39.15
CA GLU A 137 38.70 10.73 40.14
C GLU A 137 40.18 10.49 40.43
#